data_AF-A0A382MJ29-F1
#
_entry.id   AF-A0A382MJ29-F1
#
_cell.length_a   1.000
_cell.length_b   1.000
_cell.length_c   1.000
_cell.angle_alpha   90.00
_cell.angle_beta   90.00
_cell.angle_gamma   90.00
#
_symmetry.space_group_name_H-M   'P 1'
#
loop_
_entity.id
_entity.type
_entity.pdbx_description
1 polymer ?
#
loop_
_entity_poly.entity_id
_entity_poly.type
_entity_poly.pdbx_seq_one_letter_code
_entity_poly.pdbx_strand_id
1 'polypeptide(L)'
;SEMITASAASIALYGADYSEDADETILKLTLSGDITNFDDANGALYTSVAGAELDLSVDWDQFEAIEYNDDTSEVFEINKDYTGKLFLGTVTNDDGEFSKIVFSSLNTSTKPVLTLVDSVTSSGRGETDRPTEVDLATIYLNPIDTVDDVEITFGGTVSVNQGEDSFTQLSHSLEVVTKTYDAVISTAATDTTITKLTGASVNLWKDGADTGTSVAVDGGEISIDSTVAFDAVKLSVTDAYDFDINITDAIDVLRHIVDLEALTAGSSAFHAADVDNDNDIDISDAIDVLRHIVDLEAIDTFDLIDSEGARVTELDADISGEPTWTLVANGDVDMSGSYADAYITQVDIA
;
A
#
# COMPACT_ATOMS: atom_id res chain seq x y z
N SER A 1 -12.79 -0.74 -8.07
CA SER A 1 -11.36 -0.42 -8.25
C SER A 1 -10.56 -1.69 -8.04
N GLU A 2 -9.39 -1.77 -8.66
CA GLU A 2 -8.38 -2.80 -8.40
C GLU A 2 -6.99 -2.21 -8.67
N MET A 3 -5.97 -2.69 -7.96
CA MET A 3 -4.56 -2.40 -8.27
C MET A 3 -4.05 -3.46 -9.25
N ILE A 4 -3.36 -3.04 -10.30
CA ILE A 4 -2.78 -3.91 -11.33
C ILE A 4 -1.39 -3.42 -11.68
N THR A 5 -0.57 -4.25 -12.34
CA THR A 5 0.72 -3.78 -12.83
C THR A 5 0.57 -2.88 -14.07
N ALA A 6 1.52 -1.97 -14.28
CA ALA A 6 1.59 -1.14 -15.48
C ALA A 6 1.67 -1.97 -16.76
N SER A 7 2.36 -3.12 -16.72
CA SER A 7 2.33 -4.10 -17.81
C SER A 7 0.91 -4.57 -18.14
N ALA A 8 0.13 -4.94 -17.12
CA ALA A 8 -1.25 -5.38 -17.30
C ALA A 8 -2.16 -4.26 -17.84
N ALA A 9 -1.98 -3.02 -17.35
CA ALA A 9 -2.68 -1.84 -17.85
C ALA A 9 -2.36 -1.58 -19.33
N SER A 10 -1.07 -1.54 -19.68
CA SER A 10 -0.59 -1.33 -21.05
C SER A 10 -1.09 -2.40 -22.00
N ILE A 11 -1.06 -3.68 -21.60
CA ILE A 11 -1.59 -4.77 -22.43
C ILE A 11 -3.10 -4.60 -22.67
N ALA A 12 -3.85 -4.16 -21.66
CA ALA A 12 -5.29 -3.91 -21.81
C ALA A 12 -5.59 -2.75 -22.78
N LEU A 13 -4.81 -1.67 -22.73
CA LEU A 13 -4.96 -0.49 -23.59
C LEU A 13 -4.46 -0.71 -25.02
N TYR A 14 -3.29 -1.34 -25.17
CA TYR A 14 -2.51 -1.32 -26.41
C TYR A 14 -2.26 -2.72 -27.01
N GLY A 15 -2.63 -3.79 -26.31
CA GLY A 15 -2.45 -5.18 -26.75
C GLY A 15 -1.02 -5.71 -26.59
N ALA A 16 -0.11 -4.93 -26.02
CA ALA A 16 1.24 -5.32 -25.63
C ALA A 16 1.73 -4.41 -24.49
N ASP A 17 2.82 -4.81 -23.85
CA ASP A 17 3.45 -4.02 -22.81
C ASP A 17 4.37 -2.94 -23.41
N TYR A 18 4.08 -1.70 -23.09
CA TYR A 18 4.83 -0.50 -23.44
C TYR A 18 5.26 0.31 -22.22
N SER A 19 5.00 -0.16 -21.00
CA SER A 19 5.37 0.54 -19.77
C SER A 19 6.88 0.70 -19.64
N GLU A 20 7.34 1.80 -19.02
CA GLU A 20 8.75 1.99 -18.67
C GLU A 20 9.18 1.03 -17.56
N ASP A 21 8.37 0.96 -16.49
CA ASP A 21 8.46 -0.06 -15.45
C ASP A 21 7.22 -0.97 -15.51
N ALA A 22 7.45 -2.26 -15.72
CA ALA A 22 6.40 -3.26 -15.88
C ALA A 22 5.68 -3.60 -14.58
N ASP A 23 6.37 -3.44 -13.45
CA ASP A 23 5.90 -3.83 -12.11
C ASP A 23 5.27 -2.66 -11.35
N GLU A 24 5.35 -1.44 -11.89
CA GLU A 24 4.69 -0.22 -11.38
C GLU A 24 3.20 -0.47 -11.10
N THR A 25 2.69 0.09 -9.99
CA THR A 25 1.34 -0.23 -9.50
C THR A 25 0.31 0.80 -9.97
N ILE A 26 -0.57 0.38 -10.87
CA ILE A 26 -1.61 1.22 -11.46
C ILE A 26 -2.97 0.98 -10.81
N LEU A 27 -3.64 2.07 -10.43
CA LEU A 27 -5.03 2.06 -10.00
C LEU A 27 -5.96 1.96 -11.23
N LYS A 28 -6.69 0.84 -11.34
CA LYS A 28 -7.73 0.64 -12.34
C LYS A 28 -9.13 0.89 -11.77
N LEU A 29 -9.86 1.79 -12.41
CA LEU A 29 -11.24 2.16 -12.08
C LEU A 29 -12.18 1.78 -13.21
N THR A 30 -13.21 1.00 -12.93
CA THR A 30 -14.27 0.70 -13.90
C THR A 30 -15.47 1.60 -13.65
N LEU A 31 -15.85 2.39 -14.66
CA LEU A 31 -17.09 3.14 -14.69
C LEU A 31 -18.18 2.26 -15.29
N SER A 32 -19.11 1.80 -14.47
CA SER A 32 -20.26 1.02 -14.90
C SER A 32 -21.57 1.83 -14.82
N GLY A 33 -22.51 1.49 -15.69
CA GLY A 33 -23.90 1.93 -15.57
C GLY A 33 -24.76 0.76 -15.10
N ASP A 34 -25.48 0.93 -13.99
CA ASP A 34 -26.38 -0.08 -13.44
C ASP A 34 -27.73 0.55 -13.06
N ILE A 35 -28.77 0.22 -13.83
CA ILE A 35 -30.13 0.73 -13.60
C ILE A 35 -30.85 -0.03 -12.49
N THR A 36 -30.34 -1.18 -12.06
CA THR A 36 -30.97 -2.00 -11.00
C THR A 36 -30.83 -1.38 -9.62
N ASN A 37 -29.89 -0.44 -9.44
CA ASN A 37 -29.68 0.31 -8.22
C ASN A 37 -30.68 1.46 -8.02
N PHE A 38 -31.57 1.72 -8.97
CA PHE A 38 -32.64 2.69 -8.76
C PHE A 38 -33.65 2.13 -7.75
N ASP A 39 -34.00 2.94 -6.75
CA ASP A 39 -35.06 2.59 -5.81
C ASP A 39 -36.42 2.44 -6.53
N ASP A 40 -37.41 1.85 -5.85
CA ASP A 40 -38.73 1.58 -6.44
C ASP A 40 -39.40 2.83 -7.06
N ALA A 41 -39.15 4.01 -6.47
CA ALA A 41 -39.72 5.27 -6.96
C ALA A 41 -39.04 5.74 -8.25
N ASN A 42 -37.70 5.73 -8.27
CA ASN A 42 -36.91 6.13 -9.43
C ASN A 42 -37.00 5.09 -10.55
N GLY A 43 -37.02 3.79 -10.24
CA GLY A 43 -37.18 2.71 -11.22
C GLY A 43 -38.55 2.72 -11.93
N ALA A 44 -39.57 3.32 -11.31
CA ALA A 44 -40.87 3.54 -11.96
C ALA A 44 -40.88 4.75 -12.91
N LEU A 45 -39.98 5.72 -12.71
CA LEU A 45 -39.86 6.95 -13.50
C LEU A 45 -38.83 6.82 -14.62
N TYR A 46 -37.71 6.16 -14.33
CA TYR A 46 -36.53 6.09 -15.15
C TYR A 46 -36.28 4.63 -15.54
N THR A 47 -36.56 4.33 -16.80
CA THR A 47 -36.51 2.97 -17.35
C THR A 47 -35.31 2.73 -18.25
N SER A 48 -34.55 3.78 -18.56
CA SER A 48 -33.30 3.70 -19.34
C SER A 48 -32.36 4.84 -19.01
N VAL A 49 -31.06 4.61 -19.18
CA VAL A 49 -30.00 5.63 -19.11
C VAL A 49 -29.44 5.87 -20.51
N ALA A 50 -29.39 7.14 -20.91
CA ALA A 50 -28.89 7.58 -22.21
C ALA A 50 -27.45 8.10 -22.14
N GLY A 51 -27.00 8.56 -20.97
CA GLY A 51 -25.68 9.13 -20.76
C GLY A 51 -25.57 9.87 -19.44
N ALA A 52 -24.41 10.43 -19.14
CA ALA A 52 -24.22 11.31 -18.00
C ALA A 52 -23.10 12.33 -18.23
N GLU A 53 -23.16 13.41 -17.46
CA GLU A 53 -22.03 14.29 -17.18
C GLU A 53 -21.70 14.13 -15.70
N LEU A 54 -20.59 13.45 -15.41
CA LEU A 54 -20.12 13.20 -14.06
C LEU A 54 -18.99 14.18 -13.74
N ASP A 55 -19.18 15.01 -12.70
CA ASP A 55 -18.13 15.79 -12.07
C ASP A 55 -17.34 14.86 -11.14
N LEU A 56 -16.01 14.87 -11.26
CA LEU A 56 -15.10 14.09 -10.43
C LEU A 56 -14.16 15.02 -9.67
N SER A 57 -13.89 14.68 -8.41
CA SER A 57 -12.85 15.29 -7.59
C SER A 57 -11.80 14.23 -7.30
N VAL A 58 -10.59 14.47 -7.78
CA VAL A 58 -9.40 13.65 -7.60
C VAL A 58 -8.32 14.58 -7.07
N ASP A 59 -7.59 14.17 -6.04
CA ASP A 59 -6.43 14.90 -5.57
C ASP A 59 -5.21 14.51 -6.42
N TRP A 60 -4.94 15.29 -7.46
CA TRP A 60 -3.88 14.99 -8.43
C TRP A 60 -2.47 15.09 -7.85
N ASP A 61 -2.29 15.71 -6.69
CA ASP A 61 -1.00 15.72 -5.97
C ASP A 61 -0.62 14.32 -5.44
N GLN A 62 -1.56 13.37 -5.41
CA GLN A 62 -1.35 11.97 -5.02
C GLN A 62 -1.01 11.04 -6.20
N PHE A 63 -0.97 11.56 -7.43
CA PHE A 63 -0.74 10.78 -8.63
C PHE A 63 0.43 11.34 -9.44
N GLU A 64 1.08 10.48 -10.19
CA GLU A 64 2.09 10.84 -11.18
C GLU A 64 1.71 10.34 -12.58
N ALA A 65 2.54 10.65 -13.58
CA ALA A 65 2.27 10.22 -14.95
C ALA A 65 2.54 8.71 -15.12
N ILE A 66 1.81 8.10 -16.05
CA ILE A 66 2.13 6.75 -16.54
C ILE A 66 3.23 6.91 -17.59
N GLU A 67 4.42 6.37 -17.31
CA GLU A 67 5.59 6.45 -18.19
C GLU A 67 5.70 5.23 -19.13
N TYR A 68 6.10 5.49 -20.38
CA TYR A 68 6.22 4.49 -21.43
C TYR A 68 7.65 4.38 -21.97
N ASN A 69 7.98 3.22 -22.53
CA ASN A 69 9.31 2.87 -23.02
C ASN A 69 9.77 3.62 -24.29
N ASP A 70 8.96 4.54 -24.82
CA ASP A 70 9.31 5.42 -25.93
C ASP A 70 9.53 6.88 -25.50
N ASP A 71 9.80 7.10 -24.21
CA ASP A 71 10.00 8.41 -23.56
C ASP A 71 8.75 9.31 -23.61
N THR A 72 7.56 8.71 -23.70
CA THR A 72 6.27 9.40 -23.60
C THR A 72 5.57 9.08 -22.30
N SER A 73 4.64 9.94 -21.89
CA SER A 73 3.84 9.72 -20.69
C SER A 73 2.45 10.30 -20.82
N GLU A 74 1.53 9.76 -20.02
CA GLU A 74 0.13 10.19 -19.97
C GLU A 74 -0.29 10.37 -18.51
N VAL A 75 -0.96 11.50 -18.19
CA VAL A 75 -1.42 11.80 -16.81
C VAL A 75 -2.44 10.78 -16.33
N PHE A 76 -3.23 10.25 -17.26
CA PHE A 76 -4.16 9.14 -17.03
C PHE A 76 -4.47 8.48 -18.37
N GLU A 77 -4.97 7.26 -18.32
CA GLU A 77 -5.49 6.58 -19.49
C GLU A 77 -6.97 6.27 -19.33
N ILE A 78 -7.72 6.29 -20.43
CA ILE A 78 -9.13 5.89 -20.42
C ILE A 78 -9.46 4.99 -21.62
N ASN A 79 -9.86 3.76 -21.32
CA ASN A 79 -10.38 2.84 -22.30
C ASN A 79 -11.90 2.91 -22.39
N LYS A 80 -12.42 2.72 -23.60
CA LYS A 80 -13.85 2.61 -23.85
C LYS A 80 -14.25 1.13 -23.90
N ASP A 81 -14.89 0.64 -22.85
CA ASP A 81 -15.30 -0.77 -22.73
C ASP A 81 -16.67 -1.05 -23.39
N TYR A 82 -17.52 -0.03 -23.52
CA TYR A 82 -18.88 -0.22 -24.01
C TYR A 82 -18.91 -0.78 -25.44
N THR A 83 -19.46 -1.99 -25.59
CA THR A 83 -19.70 -2.64 -26.89
C THR A 83 -20.91 -2.01 -27.59
N GLY A 84 -20.67 -0.85 -28.22
CA GLY A 84 -21.70 -0.13 -28.96
C GLY A 84 -21.31 1.30 -29.37
N LYS A 85 -22.30 2.04 -29.84
CA LYS A 85 -22.15 3.45 -30.21
C LYS A 85 -22.28 4.31 -28.95
N LEU A 86 -21.13 4.72 -28.41
CA LEU A 86 -21.00 5.58 -27.25
C LEU A 86 -20.02 6.72 -27.59
N PHE A 87 -20.40 7.95 -27.26
CA PHE A 87 -19.49 9.06 -27.07
C PHE A 87 -18.94 8.99 -25.66
N LEU A 88 -17.62 9.13 -25.50
CA LEU A 88 -16.93 9.22 -24.22
C LEU A 88 -15.91 10.35 -24.37
N GLY A 89 -15.85 11.25 -23.39
CA GLY A 89 -14.89 12.35 -23.36
C GLY A 89 -14.65 12.83 -21.95
N THR A 90 -13.51 13.48 -21.76
CA THR A 90 -13.09 14.08 -20.49
C THR A 90 -13.01 15.60 -20.65
N VAL A 91 -13.16 16.32 -19.54
CA VAL A 91 -12.79 17.74 -19.46
C VAL A 91 -11.54 17.83 -18.61
N THR A 92 -10.45 18.28 -19.23
CA THR A 92 -9.14 18.41 -18.60
C THR A 92 -8.75 19.87 -18.40
N ASN A 93 -7.87 20.13 -17.43
CA ASN A 93 -7.20 21.42 -17.29
C ASN A 93 -5.97 21.51 -18.22
N ASP A 94 -5.15 22.55 -18.06
CA ASP A 94 -3.94 22.79 -18.87
C ASP A 94 -2.84 21.73 -18.62
N ASP A 95 -2.89 21.05 -17.47
CA ASP A 95 -1.96 20.00 -17.06
C ASP A 95 -2.42 18.59 -17.49
N GLY A 96 -3.59 18.48 -18.11
CA GLY A 96 -4.13 17.19 -18.58
C GLY A 96 -4.99 16.45 -17.56
N GLU A 97 -5.11 16.97 -16.34
CA GLU A 97 -5.91 16.39 -15.25
C GLU A 97 -7.40 16.53 -15.53
N PHE A 98 -8.17 15.42 -15.43
CA PHE A 98 -9.61 15.49 -15.64
C PHE A 98 -10.36 15.93 -14.38
N SER A 99 -11.48 16.64 -14.59
CA SER A 99 -12.46 16.99 -13.54
C SER A 99 -13.89 16.55 -13.90
N LYS A 100 -14.07 16.01 -15.11
CA LYS A 100 -15.37 15.57 -15.61
C LYS A 100 -15.23 14.47 -16.64
N ILE A 101 -16.14 13.50 -16.57
CA ILE A 101 -16.33 12.49 -17.60
C ILE A 101 -17.74 12.66 -18.18
N VAL A 102 -17.81 12.75 -19.51
CA VAL A 102 -19.06 12.87 -20.27
C VAL A 102 -19.20 11.64 -21.15
N PHE A 103 -20.34 10.97 -21.04
CA PHE A 103 -20.65 9.83 -21.88
C PHE A 103 -22.10 9.84 -22.36
N SER A 104 -22.35 9.42 -23.59
CA SER A 104 -23.70 9.41 -24.16
C SER A 104 -23.86 8.37 -25.27
N SER A 105 -25.00 7.69 -25.28
CA SER A 105 -25.38 6.78 -26.36
C SER A 105 -25.51 7.52 -27.67
N LEU A 106 -24.81 7.03 -28.68
CA LEU A 106 -24.93 7.49 -30.08
C LEU A 106 -25.75 6.50 -30.92
N ASN A 107 -26.45 5.55 -30.29
CA ASN A 107 -27.25 4.58 -30.99
C ASN A 107 -28.54 5.23 -31.54
N THR A 108 -28.55 5.64 -32.80
CA THR A 108 -29.74 6.20 -33.45
C THR A 108 -30.39 5.24 -34.46
N SER A 109 -29.88 4.00 -34.57
CA SER A 109 -30.16 3.12 -35.70
C SER A 109 -30.85 1.80 -35.35
N THR A 110 -30.64 1.25 -34.15
CA THR A 110 -31.30 0.03 -33.65
C THR A 110 -32.06 0.38 -32.39
N LYS A 111 -33.32 -0.07 -32.22
CA LYS A 111 -34.01 0.25 -30.97
C LYS A 111 -33.59 -0.72 -29.86
N PRO A 112 -33.68 -0.28 -28.59
CA PRO A 112 -33.95 1.09 -28.17
C PRO A 112 -32.80 2.05 -28.54
N VAL A 113 -33.18 3.22 -29.06
CA VAL A 113 -32.23 4.26 -29.51
C VAL A 113 -31.83 5.13 -28.33
N LEU A 114 -30.62 5.68 -28.35
CA LEU A 114 -30.10 6.56 -27.29
C LEU A 114 -30.16 5.89 -25.91
N THR A 115 -29.91 4.59 -25.85
CA THR A 115 -29.94 3.79 -24.61
C THR A 115 -28.60 3.09 -24.43
N LEU A 116 -28.03 3.20 -23.23
CA LEU A 116 -26.85 2.46 -22.78
C LEU A 116 -27.27 1.21 -22.00
N VAL A 117 -28.07 1.44 -20.96
CA VAL A 117 -28.74 0.41 -20.14
C VAL A 117 -30.23 0.71 -20.01
N ASP A 118 -31.04 -0.34 -19.83
CA ASP A 118 -32.46 -0.20 -19.55
C ASP A 118 -33.01 -1.33 -18.66
N SER A 119 -34.21 -1.14 -18.14
CA SER A 119 -34.94 -2.11 -17.31
C SER A 119 -36.15 -2.72 -18.03
N VAL A 120 -36.24 -2.55 -19.36
CA VAL A 120 -37.44 -2.88 -20.15
C VAL A 120 -37.14 -3.87 -21.27
N THR A 121 -37.80 -5.02 -21.23
CA THR A 121 -37.61 -6.03 -22.28
C THR A 121 -38.15 -5.56 -23.64
N SER A 122 -37.24 -5.48 -24.60
CA SER A 122 -37.51 -5.15 -25.99
C SER A 122 -38.33 -6.24 -26.68
N SER A 123 -39.55 -5.92 -27.14
CA SER A 123 -40.51 -6.90 -27.71
C SER A 123 -40.79 -6.75 -29.21
N GLY A 124 -39.94 -6.03 -29.95
CA GLY A 124 -40.07 -5.79 -31.39
C GLY A 124 -39.25 -6.72 -32.27
N ARG A 125 -39.71 -6.99 -33.50
CA ARG A 125 -38.95 -7.75 -34.49
C ARG A 125 -37.70 -6.98 -34.91
N GLY A 126 -36.52 -7.53 -34.63
CA GLY A 126 -35.23 -6.94 -34.98
C GLY A 126 -34.68 -5.99 -33.92
N GLU A 127 -35.34 -5.87 -32.77
CA GLU A 127 -34.81 -5.16 -31.61
C GLU A 127 -33.88 -6.08 -30.82
N THR A 128 -32.85 -5.48 -30.21
CA THR A 128 -31.94 -6.16 -29.29
C THR A 128 -32.07 -5.48 -27.95
N ASP A 129 -32.41 -6.28 -26.95
CA ASP A 129 -32.55 -5.83 -25.57
C ASP A 129 -31.26 -5.20 -25.07
N ARG A 130 -31.36 -4.18 -24.22
CA ARG A 130 -30.19 -3.59 -23.59
C ARG A 130 -29.96 -4.29 -22.26
N PRO A 131 -28.69 -4.38 -21.83
CA PRO A 131 -28.42 -4.90 -20.51
C PRO A 131 -28.91 -3.92 -19.44
N THR A 132 -29.22 -4.44 -18.26
CA THR A 132 -29.52 -3.63 -17.07
C THR A 132 -28.25 -3.03 -16.44
N GLU A 133 -27.10 -3.68 -16.69
CA GLU A 133 -25.79 -3.30 -16.18
C GLU A 133 -24.73 -3.45 -17.28
N VAL A 134 -23.81 -2.50 -17.39
CA VAL A 134 -22.71 -2.56 -18.37
C VAL A 134 -21.51 -1.72 -17.95
N ASP A 135 -20.31 -2.19 -18.26
CA ASP A 135 -19.09 -1.38 -18.17
C ASP A 135 -19.05 -0.38 -19.33
N LEU A 136 -18.79 0.88 -18.99
CA LEU A 136 -18.78 1.99 -19.95
C LEU A 136 -17.36 2.35 -20.35
N ALA A 137 -16.48 2.47 -19.35
CA ALA A 137 -15.10 2.85 -19.49
C ALA A 137 -14.25 2.34 -18.33
N THR A 138 -12.95 2.21 -18.58
CA THR A 138 -11.94 1.90 -17.58
C THR A 138 -10.94 3.06 -17.56
N ILE A 139 -10.63 3.58 -16.38
CA ILE A 139 -9.68 4.66 -16.15
C ILE A 139 -8.47 4.06 -15.42
N TYR A 140 -7.28 4.46 -15.83
CA TYR A 140 -6.02 4.07 -15.20
C TYR A 140 -5.32 5.31 -14.67
N LEU A 141 -4.90 5.25 -13.41
CA LEU A 141 -4.18 6.31 -12.70
C LEU A 141 -2.93 5.70 -12.06
N ASN A 142 -1.84 6.47 -11.96
CA ASN A 142 -0.61 6.03 -11.30
C ASN A 142 -0.45 6.75 -9.95
N PRO A 143 -0.83 6.13 -8.81
CA PRO A 143 -0.61 6.73 -7.50
C PRO A 143 0.89 6.82 -7.19
N ILE A 144 1.33 7.86 -6.48
CA ILE A 144 2.72 7.96 -6.03
C ILE A 144 3.01 6.83 -5.02
N ASP A 145 4.18 6.19 -5.09
CA ASP A 145 4.62 5.08 -4.21
C ASP A 145 4.47 5.30 -2.70
N THR A 146 4.48 6.56 -2.26
CA THR A 146 4.36 6.96 -0.85
C THR A 146 2.91 7.23 -0.41
N VAL A 147 1.93 7.01 -1.29
CA VAL A 147 0.51 7.23 -1.00
C VAL A 147 -0.14 5.90 -0.60
N ASP A 148 -0.68 5.85 0.61
CA ASP A 148 -1.31 4.65 1.17
C ASP A 148 -2.75 4.47 0.68
N ASP A 149 -3.48 5.58 0.57
CA ASP A 149 -4.87 5.63 0.10
C ASP A 149 -5.19 6.89 -0.71
N VAL A 150 -6.17 6.75 -1.61
CA VAL A 150 -6.72 7.85 -2.41
C VAL A 150 -8.23 7.90 -2.29
N GLU A 151 -8.79 9.11 -2.21
CA GLU A 151 -10.24 9.33 -2.24
C GLU A 151 -10.66 9.97 -3.58
N ILE A 152 -11.63 9.33 -4.24
CA ILE A 152 -12.23 9.84 -5.48
C ILE A 152 -13.70 10.11 -5.23
N THR A 153 -14.11 11.36 -5.43
CA THR A 153 -15.52 11.73 -5.32
C THR A 153 -16.13 11.91 -6.71
N PHE A 154 -17.35 11.41 -6.91
CA PHE A 154 -18.09 11.60 -8.17
C PHE A 154 -19.58 11.86 -7.94
N GLY A 155 -20.17 12.67 -8.82
CA GLY A 155 -21.59 12.97 -8.86
C GLY A 155 -21.91 13.71 -10.16
N GLY A 156 -23.16 14.07 -10.42
CA GLY A 156 -23.46 14.85 -11.61
C GLY A 156 -24.83 14.63 -12.20
N THR A 157 -25.01 14.92 -13.49
CA THR A 157 -26.31 14.82 -14.16
C THR A 157 -26.38 13.57 -15.02
N VAL A 158 -27.39 12.75 -14.81
CA VAL A 158 -27.66 11.53 -15.58
C VAL A 158 -28.85 11.79 -16.49
N SER A 159 -28.66 11.55 -17.78
CA SER A 159 -29.71 11.61 -18.80
C SER A 159 -30.43 10.26 -18.89
N VAL A 160 -31.75 10.29 -18.80
CA VAL A 160 -32.60 9.10 -18.71
C VAL A 160 -33.71 9.13 -19.75
N ASN A 161 -34.38 7.99 -19.93
CA ASN A 161 -35.52 7.85 -20.85
C ASN A 161 -35.19 8.36 -22.26
N GLN A 162 -34.05 7.90 -22.80
CA GLN A 162 -33.56 8.27 -24.15
C GLN A 162 -33.30 9.77 -24.32
N GLY A 163 -33.02 10.48 -23.23
CA GLY A 163 -32.77 11.92 -23.22
C GLY A 163 -34.01 12.78 -23.05
N GLU A 164 -35.17 12.19 -22.75
CA GLU A 164 -36.40 12.95 -22.46
C GLU A 164 -36.34 13.63 -21.09
N ASP A 165 -35.59 13.07 -20.13
CA ASP A 165 -35.47 13.59 -18.78
C ASP A 165 -34.03 13.45 -18.23
N SER A 166 -33.78 14.03 -17.07
CA SER A 166 -32.52 13.93 -16.36
C SER A 166 -32.72 14.01 -14.85
N PHE A 167 -31.82 13.38 -14.09
CA PHE A 167 -31.75 13.57 -12.64
C PHE A 167 -30.31 13.89 -12.21
N THR A 168 -30.16 14.45 -11.02
CA THR A 168 -28.85 14.68 -10.41
C THR A 168 -28.48 13.49 -9.52
N GLN A 169 -27.43 12.77 -9.91
CA GLN A 169 -26.76 11.81 -9.06
C GLN A 169 -26.03 12.58 -7.94
N LEU A 170 -26.36 12.22 -6.70
CA LEU A 170 -25.69 12.78 -5.53
C LEU A 170 -24.23 12.34 -5.50
N SER A 171 -23.41 13.15 -4.83
CA SER A 171 -21.99 12.87 -4.64
C SER A 171 -21.78 11.58 -3.85
N HIS A 172 -20.88 10.74 -4.33
CA HIS A 172 -20.38 9.54 -3.66
C HIS A 172 -18.85 9.61 -3.60
N SER A 173 -18.25 9.10 -2.54
CA SER A 173 -16.81 8.90 -2.43
C SER A 173 -16.45 7.43 -2.57
N LEU A 174 -15.29 7.21 -3.18
CA LEU A 174 -14.62 5.92 -3.31
C LEU A 174 -13.22 6.07 -2.73
N GLU A 175 -12.98 5.41 -1.61
CA GLU A 175 -11.66 5.28 -1.00
C GLU A 175 -10.99 4.02 -1.55
N VAL A 176 -9.73 4.12 -1.96
CA VAL A 176 -8.95 3.00 -2.49
C VAL A 176 -7.59 2.98 -1.81
N VAL A 177 -7.28 1.85 -1.18
CA VAL A 177 -5.93 1.56 -0.67
C VAL A 177 -5.02 1.27 -1.85
N THR A 178 -3.96 2.06 -2.00
CA THR A 178 -3.00 2.01 -3.11
C THR A 178 -1.72 1.29 -2.75
N LYS A 179 -1.39 1.21 -1.45
CA LYS A 179 -0.24 0.48 -0.92
C LYS A 179 -0.69 -0.52 0.14
N THR A 180 -0.11 -1.72 0.11
CA THR A 180 -0.29 -2.71 1.18
C THR A 180 1.06 -3.05 1.76
N TYR A 181 1.13 -3.15 3.07
CA TYR A 181 2.31 -3.60 3.80
C TYR A 181 1.97 -4.88 4.55
N ASP A 182 3.00 -5.70 4.80
CA ASP A 182 2.85 -6.99 5.47
C ASP A 182 3.12 -6.90 6.97
N ALA A 183 3.95 -5.94 7.40
CA ALA A 183 4.27 -5.68 8.79
C ALA A 183 4.81 -4.26 8.99
N VAL A 184 4.95 -3.86 10.26
CA VAL A 184 5.53 -2.58 10.68
C VAL A 184 6.77 -2.81 11.55
N ILE A 185 7.88 -2.14 11.23
CA ILE A 185 9.10 -2.06 12.04
C ILE A 185 9.04 -0.79 12.91
N SER A 186 8.89 -1.01 14.21
CA SER A 186 8.95 0.01 15.24
C SER A 186 10.32 0.03 15.92
N THR A 187 10.73 1.20 16.39
CA THR A 187 11.97 1.39 17.17
C THR A 187 11.69 1.66 18.64
N ALA A 188 10.48 2.13 18.95
CA ALA A 188 9.98 2.28 20.31
C ALA A 188 8.45 2.42 20.29
N ALA A 189 7.79 2.05 21.39
CA ALA A 189 6.38 2.31 21.60
C ALA A 189 6.13 2.78 23.03
N THR A 190 5.15 3.68 23.18
CA THR A 190 4.54 4.06 24.47
C THR A 190 3.04 3.81 24.40
N ASP A 191 2.32 4.06 25.50
CA ASP A 191 0.86 3.96 25.53
C ASP A 191 0.15 4.90 24.53
N THR A 192 0.83 5.92 24.01
CA THR A 192 0.22 6.97 23.17
C THR A 192 0.92 7.21 21.83
N THR A 193 2.15 6.72 21.67
CA THR A 193 2.97 7.00 20.48
C THR A 193 3.73 5.77 20.06
N ILE A 194 3.81 5.53 18.76
CA ILE A 194 4.74 4.59 18.16
C ILE A 194 5.80 5.37 17.38
N THR A 195 7.05 5.01 17.60
CA THR A 195 8.18 5.48 16.78
C THR A 195 8.51 4.37 15.79
N LYS A 196 8.48 4.68 14.50
CA LYS A 196 8.69 3.76 13.39
C LYS A 196 10.02 4.04 12.70
N LEU A 197 10.69 3.00 12.20
CA LEU A 197 11.89 3.13 11.37
C LEU A 197 11.49 3.63 9.97
N THR A 198 12.28 4.49 9.34
CA THR A 198 12.02 4.92 7.95
C THR A 198 13.33 5.24 7.22
N GLY A 199 13.32 5.19 5.88
CA GLY A 199 14.47 5.59 5.06
C GLY A 199 15.68 4.67 5.17
N ALA A 200 15.49 3.44 5.63
CA ALA A 200 16.52 2.42 5.78
C ALA A 200 16.00 1.06 5.29
N SER A 201 16.89 0.08 5.16
CA SER A 201 16.53 -1.31 4.85
C SER A 201 17.04 -2.22 5.95
N VAL A 202 16.32 -3.32 6.17
CA VAL A 202 16.65 -4.38 7.11
C VAL A 202 17.25 -5.53 6.30
N ASN A 203 18.56 -5.73 6.43
CA ASN A 203 19.29 -6.83 5.81
C ASN A 203 19.21 -8.05 6.72
N LEU A 204 18.82 -9.21 6.18
CA LEU A 204 18.61 -10.42 6.96
C LEU A 204 19.90 -11.26 7.04
N TRP A 205 20.23 -11.75 8.24
CA TRP A 205 21.44 -12.54 8.49
C TRP A 205 21.09 -13.87 9.14
N LYS A 206 21.72 -14.95 8.70
CA LYS A 206 21.55 -16.31 9.21
C LYS A 206 22.92 -16.93 9.46
N ASP A 207 23.13 -17.52 10.63
CA ASP A 207 24.39 -18.19 10.99
C ASP A 207 25.66 -17.32 10.73
N GLY A 208 25.57 -16.01 10.96
CA GLY A 208 26.66 -15.04 10.75
C GLY A 208 26.95 -14.69 9.28
N ALA A 209 26.06 -15.05 8.35
CA ALA A 209 26.16 -14.70 6.93
C ALA A 209 24.92 -13.94 6.44
N ASP A 210 25.13 -12.99 5.54
CA ASP A 210 24.08 -12.29 4.81
C ASP A 210 23.28 -13.28 3.95
N THR A 211 21.95 -13.25 4.06
CA THR A 211 21.08 -14.12 3.24
C THR A 211 20.94 -13.60 1.80
N GLY A 212 21.35 -12.36 1.54
CA GLY A 212 21.13 -11.64 0.29
C GLY A 212 19.75 -10.97 0.21
N THR A 213 18.93 -11.08 1.27
CA THR A 213 17.61 -10.43 1.34
C THR A 213 17.71 -9.13 2.13
N SER A 214 17.23 -8.06 1.52
CA SER A 214 17.12 -6.73 2.12
C SER A 214 15.70 -6.24 1.95
N VAL A 215 15.07 -5.82 3.04
CA VAL A 215 13.68 -5.34 3.06
C VAL A 215 13.70 -3.84 3.30
N ALA A 216 13.19 -3.06 2.34
CA ALA A 216 13.08 -1.61 2.50
C ALA A 216 12.01 -1.27 3.55
N VAL A 217 12.29 -0.28 4.39
CA VAL A 217 11.36 0.22 5.41
C VAL A 217 11.01 1.66 5.11
N ASP A 218 9.74 1.92 4.88
CA ASP A 218 9.20 3.24 4.57
C ASP A 218 8.06 3.57 5.52
N GLY A 219 8.21 4.62 6.33
CA GLY A 219 7.19 4.96 7.34
C GLY A 219 6.91 3.85 8.36
N GLY A 220 7.87 2.93 8.54
CA GLY A 220 7.76 1.71 9.35
C GLY A 220 7.29 0.50 8.58
N GLU A 221 6.70 0.68 7.41
CA GLU A 221 6.03 -0.38 6.67
C GLU A 221 7.04 -1.18 5.86
N ILE A 222 6.78 -2.49 5.79
CA ILE A 222 7.57 -3.43 5.00
C ILE A 222 6.67 -4.36 4.19
N SER A 223 7.15 -4.77 3.03
CA SER A 223 6.55 -5.82 2.19
C SER A 223 7.50 -7.03 2.13
N ILE A 224 6.94 -8.23 2.17
CA ILE A 224 7.66 -9.50 2.26
C ILE A 224 7.40 -10.31 1.00
N ASP A 225 8.29 -10.16 0.01
CA ASP A 225 8.15 -10.84 -1.29
C ASP A 225 8.43 -12.36 -1.21
N SER A 226 9.15 -12.80 -0.18
CA SER A 226 9.55 -14.20 -0.05
C SER A 226 9.79 -14.60 1.41
N THR A 227 9.45 -15.86 1.71
CA THR A 227 9.69 -16.43 3.05
C THR A 227 11.19 -16.67 3.26
N VAL A 228 11.78 -16.05 4.28
CA VAL A 228 13.22 -16.12 4.58
C VAL A 228 13.46 -16.26 6.08
N ALA A 229 14.18 -17.32 6.46
CA ALA A 229 14.64 -17.52 7.84
C ALA A 229 15.90 -16.70 8.14
N PHE A 230 15.98 -16.13 9.33
CA PHE A 230 17.10 -15.32 9.81
C PHE A 230 17.28 -15.48 11.34
N ASP A 231 18.43 -15.05 11.84
CA ASP A 231 18.75 -15.02 13.28
C ASP A 231 18.93 -13.59 13.80
N ALA A 232 19.35 -12.68 12.92
CA ALA A 232 19.59 -11.29 13.25
C ALA A 232 19.39 -10.42 12.00
N VAL A 233 19.30 -9.12 12.20
CA VAL A 233 19.22 -8.16 11.11
C VAL A 233 20.26 -7.05 11.24
N LYS A 234 20.59 -6.40 10.12
CA LYS A 234 21.46 -5.22 10.09
C LYS A 234 20.80 -4.11 9.30
N LEU A 235 20.94 -2.87 9.75
CA LEU A 235 20.47 -1.72 8.98
C LEU A 235 21.38 -1.48 7.78
N SER A 236 20.80 -1.13 6.64
CA SER A 236 21.56 -0.79 5.42
C SER A 236 22.36 0.51 5.55
N VAL A 237 22.03 1.35 6.53
CA VAL A 237 22.69 2.61 6.83
C VAL A 237 23.32 2.53 8.21
N THR A 238 24.65 2.55 8.28
CA THR A 238 25.41 2.43 9.53
C THR A 238 25.15 3.57 10.51
N ASP A 239 24.91 4.78 9.99
CA ASP A 239 24.73 5.99 10.79
C ASP A 239 23.26 6.19 11.20
N ALA A 240 22.37 5.23 10.92
CA ALA A 240 20.97 5.29 11.31
C ALA A 240 20.76 5.06 12.82
N TYR A 241 21.70 4.35 13.47
CA TYR A 241 21.65 4.03 14.89
C TYR A 241 23.04 4.11 15.52
N ASP A 242 23.14 4.78 16.66
CA ASP A 242 24.31 4.75 17.53
C ASP A 242 24.04 3.73 18.63
N PHE A 243 24.84 2.66 18.66
CA PHE A 243 24.66 1.54 19.59
C PHE A 243 24.98 1.90 21.04
N ASP A 244 25.82 2.91 21.30
CA ASP A 244 26.30 3.31 22.64
C ASP A 244 26.73 2.15 23.59
N ILE A 245 27.11 0.99 23.04
CA ILE A 245 27.50 -0.19 23.83
C ILE A 245 28.72 0.13 24.68
N ASN A 246 28.53 0.05 26.00
CA ASN A 246 29.52 0.46 26.97
C ASN A 246 29.57 -0.48 28.18
N ILE A 247 30.41 -0.13 29.17
CA ILE A 247 30.66 -1.01 30.32
C ILE A 247 29.43 -1.22 31.20
N THR A 248 28.44 -0.33 31.12
CA THR A 248 27.18 -0.43 31.87
C THR A 248 26.38 -1.63 31.39
N ASP A 249 26.31 -1.85 30.07
CA ASP A 249 25.63 -3.00 29.47
C ASP A 249 26.20 -4.33 29.97
N ALA A 250 27.53 -4.48 29.92
CA ALA A 250 28.21 -5.67 30.43
C ALA A 250 27.96 -5.86 31.94
N ILE A 251 27.85 -4.77 32.70
CA ILE A 251 27.52 -4.84 34.12
C ILE A 251 26.08 -5.32 34.33
N ASP A 252 25.13 -4.89 33.51
CA ASP A 252 23.73 -5.29 33.64
C ASP A 252 23.52 -6.77 33.29
N VAL A 253 24.20 -7.28 32.26
CA VAL A 253 24.30 -8.73 32.00
C VAL A 253 24.84 -9.47 33.23
N LEU A 254 25.96 -9.01 33.79
CA LEU A 254 26.55 -9.65 34.98
C LEU A 254 25.64 -9.60 36.20
N ARG A 255 24.89 -8.51 36.40
CA ARG A 255 23.94 -8.34 37.51
C ARG A 255 22.73 -9.25 37.35
N HIS A 256 22.30 -9.53 36.13
CA HIS A 256 21.30 -10.57 35.84
C HIS A 256 21.80 -11.94 36.26
N ILE A 257 22.99 -12.34 35.79
CA ILE A 257 23.59 -13.66 36.08
C ILE A 257 23.73 -13.93 37.59
N VAL A 258 24.05 -12.89 38.38
CA VAL A 258 24.23 -13.02 39.83
C VAL A 258 22.98 -12.69 40.65
N ASP A 259 21.80 -12.65 40.02
CA ASP A 259 20.49 -12.37 40.64
C ASP A 259 20.44 -11.04 41.42
N LEU A 260 21.23 -10.04 41.04
CA LEU A 260 21.19 -8.70 41.63
C LEU A 260 20.12 -7.82 40.98
N GLU A 261 19.85 -8.01 39.70
CA GLU A 261 18.79 -7.34 38.94
C GLU A 261 18.38 -8.22 37.77
N ALA A 262 17.15 -8.71 37.78
CA ALA A 262 16.68 -9.65 36.76
C ALA A 262 16.18 -8.90 35.51
N LEU A 263 16.73 -9.25 34.34
CA LEU A 263 16.15 -8.92 33.05
C LEU A 263 14.90 -9.78 32.82
N THR A 264 13.80 -9.14 32.43
CA THR A 264 12.52 -9.83 32.24
C THR A 264 12.54 -10.57 30.91
N ALA A 265 12.33 -11.89 30.93
CA ALA A 265 12.26 -12.69 29.70
C ALA A 265 11.26 -12.08 28.70
N GLY A 266 11.69 -11.96 27.44
CA GLY A 266 10.91 -11.36 26.35
C GLY A 266 10.92 -9.83 26.29
N SER A 267 11.57 -9.13 27.23
CA SER A 267 11.76 -7.68 27.15
C SER A 267 12.89 -7.32 26.19
N SER A 268 12.91 -6.08 25.67
CA SER A 268 14.00 -5.59 24.83
C SER A 268 15.37 -5.74 25.51
N ALA A 269 15.48 -5.43 26.80
CA ALA A 269 16.73 -5.59 27.53
C ALA A 269 17.17 -7.05 27.68
N PHE A 270 16.23 -8.00 27.69
CA PHE A 270 16.57 -9.44 27.68
C PHE A 270 17.15 -9.85 26.33
N HIS A 271 16.50 -9.47 25.23
CA HIS A 271 17.00 -9.78 23.88
C HIS A 271 18.31 -9.07 23.57
N ALA A 272 18.48 -7.82 24.01
CA ALA A 272 19.75 -7.12 23.86
C ALA A 272 20.90 -7.77 24.66
N ALA A 273 20.59 -8.39 25.80
CA ALA A 273 21.57 -9.07 26.65
C ALA A 273 21.92 -10.49 26.20
N ASP A 274 21.08 -11.13 25.38
CA ASP A 274 21.32 -12.44 24.76
C ASP A 274 21.97 -12.21 23.38
N VAL A 275 23.28 -11.98 23.36
CA VAL A 275 23.99 -11.47 22.19
C VAL A 275 24.15 -12.55 21.11
N ASP A 276 24.29 -13.81 21.52
CA ASP A 276 24.44 -14.94 20.60
C ASP A 276 23.11 -15.65 20.25
N ASN A 277 21.99 -15.12 20.77
CA ASN A 277 20.62 -15.51 20.44
C ASN A 277 20.30 -16.98 20.78
N ASP A 278 20.91 -17.51 21.86
CA ASP A 278 20.71 -18.89 22.32
C ASP A 278 19.56 -19.05 23.34
N ASN A 279 18.94 -17.94 23.76
CA ASN A 279 17.88 -17.78 24.77
C ASN A 279 18.33 -17.94 26.23
N ASP A 280 19.63 -17.98 26.52
CA ASP A 280 20.18 -18.08 27.87
C ASP A 280 21.22 -16.96 28.13
N ILE A 281 20.87 -15.97 28.97
CA ILE A 281 21.81 -14.91 29.34
C ILE A 281 22.90 -15.44 30.29
N ASP A 282 24.13 -15.55 29.82
CA ASP A 282 25.27 -16.07 30.57
C ASP A 282 26.58 -15.26 30.42
N ILE A 283 27.68 -15.81 30.93
CA ILE A 283 28.97 -15.10 30.95
C ILE A 283 29.53 -14.83 29.55
N SER A 284 29.09 -15.60 28.55
CA SER A 284 29.48 -15.48 27.16
C SER A 284 28.96 -14.17 26.58
N ASP A 285 27.69 -13.82 26.84
CA ASP A 285 27.12 -12.54 26.43
C ASP A 285 27.88 -11.36 27.02
N ALA A 286 28.17 -11.41 28.32
CA ALA A 286 28.94 -10.37 28.98
C ALA A 286 30.35 -10.24 28.37
N ILE A 287 30.95 -11.35 27.94
CA ILE A 287 32.24 -11.35 27.25
C ILE A 287 32.11 -10.73 25.86
N ASP A 288 31.04 -10.99 25.12
CA ASP A 288 30.84 -10.44 23.78
C ASP A 288 30.63 -8.93 23.81
N VAL A 289 29.85 -8.42 24.77
CA VAL A 289 29.76 -6.97 25.05
C VAL A 289 31.14 -6.39 25.38
N LEU A 290 31.93 -7.05 26.24
CA LEU A 290 33.29 -6.59 26.56
C LEU A 290 34.22 -6.61 25.34
N ARG A 291 34.06 -7.58 24.42
CA ARG A 291 34.83 -7.67 23.17
C ARG A 291 34.46 -6.56 22.21
N HIS A 292 33.19 -6.16 22.14
CA HIS A 292 32.75 -4.96 21.43
C HIS A 292 33.49 -3.73 21.95
N ILE A 293 33.43 -3.49 23.27
CA ILE A 293 34.00 -2.29 23.91
C ILE A 293 35.51 -2.15 23.65
N VAL A 294 36.23 -3.27 23.51
CA VAL A 294 37.69 -3.26 23.24
C VAL A 294 38.04 -3.49 21.77
N ASP A 295 37.09 -3.30 20.86
CA ASP A 295 37.24 -3.41 19.39
C ASP A 295 37.78 -4.78 18.93
N LEU A 296 37.48 -5.85 19.66
CA LEU A 296 37.88 -7.22 19.27
C LEU A 296 36.86 -7.87 18.32
N GLU A 297 35.58 -7.57 18.52
CA GLU A 297 34.47 -8.07 17.71
C GLU A 297 33.31 -7.11 17.81
N ALA A 298 32.85 -6.59 16.68
CA ALA A 298 31.75 -5.63 16.66
C ALA A 298 30.42 -6.35 16.86
N ILE A 299 29.56 -5.74 17.65
CA ILE A 299 28.12 -6.04 17.72
C ILE A 299 27.45 -4.89 16.97
N ASP A 300 26.85 -5.22 15.84
CA ASP A 300 26.21 -4.29 14.90
C ASP A 300 24.89 -4.86 14.37
N THR A 301 24.29 -5.77 15.13
CA THR A 301 23.08 -6.50 14.79
C THR A 301 21.91 -6.08 15.65
N PHE A 302 20.72 -6.32 15.12
CA PHE A 302 19.47 -6.12 15.82
C PHE A 302 18.65 -7.40 15.78
N ASP A 303 17.74 -7.50 16.73
CA ASP A 303 16.69 -8.47 16.79
C ASP A 303 15.33 -7.81 16.48
N LEU A 304 14.44 -8.58 15.85
CA LEU A 304 13.04 -8.22 15.69
C LEU A 304 12.22 -8.99 16.72
N ILE A 305 11.44 -8.28 17.53
CA ILE A 305 10.59 -8.89 18.56
C ILE A 305 9.11 -8.59 18.28
N ASP A 306 8.25 -9.60 18.44
CA ASP A 306 6.80 -9.44 18.30
C ASP A 306 6.14 -8.81 19.54
N SER A 307 4.82 -8.58 19.47
CA SER A 307 4.04 -8.01 20.57
C SER A 307 3.98 -8.90 21.82
N GLU A 308 4.29 -10.19 21.69
CA GLU A 308 4.37 -11.13 22.79
C GLU A 308 5.77 -11.21 23.41
N GLY A 309 6.74 -10.49 22.83
CA GLY A 309 8.13 -10.47 23.25
C GLY A 309 8.95 -11.67 22.77
N ALA A 310 8.48 -12.40 21.76
CA ALA A 310 9.25 -13.46 21.11
C ALA A 310 10.05 -12.91 19.93
N ARG A 311 11.22 -13.50 19.66
CA ARG A 311 12.02 -13.15 18.48
C ARG A 311 11.35 -13.64 17.21
N VAL A 312 11.27 -12.76 16.22
CA VAL A 312 10.92 -13.08 14.84
C VAL A 312 12.15 -13.71 14.20
N THR A 313 12.02 -14.93 13.69
CA THR A 313 13.13 -15.71 13.09
C THR A 313 12.86 -16.09 11.64
N GLU A 314 11.73 -15.65 11.11
CA GLU A 314 11.31 -15.86 9.72
C GLU A 314 10.47 -14.67 9.29
N LEU A 315 10.77 -14.09 8.14
CA LEU A 315 9.81 -13.28 7.40
C LEU A 315 8.98 -14.25 6.57
N ASP A 316 7.66 -14.22 6.74
CA ASP A 316 6.73 -15.09 6.00
C ASP A 316 5.99 -14.28 4.94
N ALA A 317 6.12 -14.66 3.66
CA ALA A 317 5.42 -14.00 2.56
C ALA A 317 3.91 -14.22 2.58
N ASP A 318 3.44 -15.22 3.33
CA ASP A 318 2.01 -15.50 3.53
C ASP A 318 1.48 -14.93 4.87
N ILE A 319 2.22 -14.00 5.50
CA ILE A 319 1.82 -13.42 6.77
C ILE A 319 0.48 -12.68 6.65
N SER A 320 -0.30 -12.68 7.74
CA SER A 320 -1.58 -11.99 7.80
C SER A 320 -1.69 -11.17 9.08
N GLY A 321 -2.43 -10.07 9.01
CA GLY A 321 -2.75 -9.25 10.18
C GLY A 321 -1.76 -8.15 10.51
N GLU A 322 -0.84 -7.81 9.61
CA GLU A 322 -0.01 -6.59 9.68
C GLU A 322 0.67 -6.38 11.06
N PRO A 323 1.44 -7.37 11.57
CA PRO A 323 2.01 -7.25 12.91
C PRO A 323 3.01 -6.10 12.99
N THR A 324 3.15 -5.56 14.20
CA THR A 324 4.23 -4.62 14.54
C THR A 324 5.35 -5.37 15.24
N TRP A 325 6.56 -5.23 14.74
CA TRP A 325 7.78 -5.76 15.35
C TRP A 325 8.63 -4.62 15.90
N THR A 326 9.24 -4.83 17.06
CA THR A 326 10.17 -3.87 17.66
C THR A 326 11.60 -4.27 17.31
N LEU A 327 12.37 -3.32 16.79
CA LEU A 327 13.78 -3.47 16.49
C LEU A 327 14.59 -3.20 17.77
N VAL A 328 15.37 -4.18 18.22
CA VAL A 328 16.17 -4.14 19.45
C VAL A 328 17.65 -4.29 19.09
N ALA A 329 18.49 -3.39 19.60
CA ALA A 329 19.93 -3.42 19.35
C ALA A 329 20.60 -4.46 20.25
N ASN A 330 21.30 -5.43 19.67
CA ASN A 330 22.00 -6.44 20.45
C ASN A 330 23.21 -5.79 21.15
N GLY A 331 23.45 -6.14 22.41
CA GLY A 331 24.52 -5.62 23.24
C GLY A 331 24.25 -4.28 23.95
N ASP A 332 23.25 -3.50 23.55
CA ASP A 332 22.80 -2.28 24.25
C ASP A 332 21.71 -2.64 25.26
N VAL A 333 22.09 -3.09 26.44
CA VAL A 333 21.19 -3.69 27.43
C VAL A 333 20.38 -2.63 28.17
N ASP A 334 20.98 -1.45 28.40
CA ASP A 334 20.30 -0.34 29.08
C ASP A 334 19.48 0.56 28.14
N MET A 335 19.46 0.23 26.84
CA MET A 335 18.75 0.95 25.77
C MET A 335 19.22 2.41 25.65
N SER A 336 20.52 2.65 25.87
CA SER A 336 21.14 3.98 25.79
C SER A 336 21.41 4.43 24.37
N GLY A 337 21.45 3.49 23.42
CA GLY A 337 21.59 3.75 22.00
C GLY A 337 20.41 4.54 21.43
N SER A 338 20.63 5.18 20.28
CA SER A 338 19.63 6.08 19.70
C SER A 338 19.63 6.09 18.18
N TYR A 339 18.44 6.21 17.61
CA TYR A 339 18.25 6.43 16.19
C TYR A 339 18.49 7.89 15.83
N ALA A 340 19.12 8.14 14.69
CA ALA A 340 19.19 9.49 14.15
C ALA A 340 17.79 9.94 13.67
N ASP A 341 17.43 11.20 13.94
CA ASP A 341 16.11 11.78 13.65
C ASP A 341 15.65 11.59 12.20
N ALA A 342 16.59 11.49 11.24
CA ALA A 342 16.28 11.29 9.82
C ALA A 342 15.71 9.89 9.49
N TYR A 343 15.86 8.92 10.39
CA TYR A 343 15.47 7.52 10.19
C TYR A 343 14.33 7.07 11.08
N ILE A 344 13.67 8.01 11.78
CA ILE A 344 12.50 7.72 12.60
C ILE A 344 11.35 8.66 12.28
N THR A 345 10.15 8.12 12.35
CA THR A 345 8.90 8.89 12.31
C THR A 345 8.03 8.53 13.49
N GLN A 346 7.29 9.50 14.01
CA GLN A 346 6.42 9.31 15.17
C GLN A 346 4.96 9.44 14.77
N VAL A 347 4.16 8.47 15.19
CA VAL A 347 2.72 8.42 14.92
C VAL A 347 1.98 8.28 16.25
N ASP A 348 0.91 9.06 16.41
CA ASP A 348 0.02 8.96 17.56
C ASP A 348 -0.81 7.67 17.46
N ILE A 349 -0.90 6.92 18.56
CA ILE A 349 -1.76 5.74 18.67
C ILE A 349 -3.18 6.24 18.99
N ALA A 350 -4.10 6.05 18.05
CA ALA A 350 -5.47 6.55 18.11
C ALA A 350 -6.36 5.88 19.17
#